data_AF-A0A1H8U7J8-F1
#
_entry.id   AF-A0A1H8U7J8-F1
#
_cell.length_a   1.000
_cell.length_b   1.000
_cell.length_c   1.000
_cell.angle_alpha   90.00
_cell.angle_beta   90.00
_cell.angle_gamma   90.00
#
_symmetry.space_group_name_H-M   'P 1'
#
loop_
_entity.id
_entity.type
_entity.pdbx_description
1 polymer ?
#
loop_
_entity_poly.entity_id
_entity_poly.type
_entity_poly.pdbx_seq_one_letter_code
_entity_poly.pdbx_strand_id
1 'polypeptide(L)'
;MTSDREIDPEPCLHCGTKTIQRVSGHPYCSMDCLNSRRREQSQRTYRCPYPECGWSTSYYPESALSKKEAYDAIDTHRNDHAESRASTRPVE
;
A
#
# COMPACT_ATOMS: atom_id res chain seq x y z
N MET A 1 40.66 -11.74 -24.78
CA MET A 1 39.91 -12.65 -23.89
C MET A 1 39.52 -11.85 -22.66
N THR A 2 38.43 -11.10 -22.73
CA THR A 2 37.89 -10.39 -21.56
C THR A 2 37.14 -11.40 -20.72
N SER A 3 37.60 -11.59 -19.49
CA SER A 3 37.06 -12.48 -18.48
C SER A 3 35.53 -12.39 -18.42
N ASP A 4 34.86 -13.50 -18.73
CA ASP A 4 33.55 -13.83 -18.19
C ASP A 4 33.70 -13.84 -16.66
N ARG A 5 33.48 -12.69 -16.03
CA ARG A 5 33.14 -12.68 -14.61
C ARG A 5 31.73 -13.22 -14.53
N GLU A 6 31.59 -14.53 -14.34
CA GLU A 6 30.37 -15.13 -13.84
C GLU A 6 29.99 -14.35 -12.58
N ILE A 7 29.00 -13.46 -12.71
CA ILE A 7 28.43 -12.78 -11.56
C ILE A 7 27.67 -13.86 -10.82
N ASP A 8 28.21 -14.34 -9.70
CA ASP A 8 27.50 -15.24 -8.80
C ASP A 8 26.09 -14.68 -8.55
N PRO A 9 25.02 -15.44 -8.83
CA PRO A 9 23.67 -14.95 -8.68
C PRO A 9 23.38 -14.72 -7.20
N GLU A 10 23.34 -13.45 -6.80
CA GLU A 10 22.94 -13.05 -5.45
C GLU A 10 21.46 -13.44 -5.19
N PRO A 11 21.07 -13.72 -3.94
CA PRO A 11 19.68 -13.96 -3.60
C PRO A 11 18.87 -12.66 -3.68
N CYS A 12 17.61 -12.77 -4.11
CA CYS A 12 16.72 -11.62 -4.23
C CYS A 12 16.39 -11.05 -2.85
N LEU A 13 16.44 -9.74 -2.72
CA LEU A 13 16.13 -9.06 -1.46
C LEU A 13 14.67 -9.19 -0.99
N HIS A 14 13.75 -9.59 -1.86
CA HIS A 14 12.34 -9.79 -1.49
C HIS A 14 11.97 -11.28 -1.38
N CYS A 15 12.25 -12.06 -2.43
CA CYS A 15 11.82 -13.46 -2.54
C CYS A 15 12.91 -14.48 -2.11
N GLY A 16 14.18 -14.07 -1.95
CA GLY A 16 15.30 -14.96 -1.62
C GLY A 16 15.80 -15.88 -2.75
N THR A 17 15.11 -15.93 -3.90
CA THR A 17 15.53 -16.78 -5.04
C THR A 17 16.74 -16.20 -5.78
N LYS A 18 17.47 -17.04 -6.53
CA LYS A 18 18.64 -16.62 -7.32
C LYS A 18 18.25 -15.53 -8.31
N THR A 19 18.97 -14.41 -8.28
CA THR A 19 18.68 -13.27 -9.16
C THR A 19 19.33 -13.40 -10.52
N ILE A 20 18.61 -12.91 -11.52
CA ILE A 20 19.09 -12.76 -12.90
C ILE A 20 19.30 -11.29 -13.26
N GLN A 21 18.85 -10.36 -12.41
CA GLN A 21 18.82 -8.92 -12.69
C GLN A 21 19.14 -8.10 -11.43
N ARG A 22 19.87 -7.00 -11.63
CA ARG A 22 20.11 -5.97 -10.62
C ARG A 22 19.44 -4.68 -11.05
N VAL A 23 18.63 -4.09 -10.19
CA VAL A 23 17.96 -2.80 -10.44
C VAL A 23 18.52 -1.80 -9.44
N SER A 24 19.14 -0.72 -9.94
CA SER A 24 19.78 0.32 -9.10
C SER A 24 20.73 -0.28 -8.06
N GLY A 25 21.54 -1.26 -8.45
CA GLY A 25 22.50 -1.94 -7.57
C GLY A 25 21.93 -3.00 -6.62
N HIS A 26 20.60 -3.19 -6.59
CA HIS A 26 19.93 -4.14 -5.69
C HIS A 26 19.49 -5.41 -6.45
N PRO A 27 19.72 -6.63 -5.90
CA PRO A 27 19.37 -7.88 -6.57
C PRO A 27 17.86 -8.20 -6.43
N TYR A 28 17.17 -8.36 -7.57
CA TYR A 28 15.77 -8.79 -7.63
C TYR A 28 15.57 -9.98 -8.58
N CYS A 29 14.71 -10.94 -8.19
CA CYS A 29 14.49 -12.15 -8.99
C CYS A 29 13.71 -11.89 -10.28
N SER A 30 12.88 -10.84 -10.30
CA SER A 30 12.15 -10.35 -11.48
C SER A 30 11.64 -8.92 -11.24
N MET A 31 11.20 -8.24 -12.31
CA MET A 31 10.50 -6.96 -12.18
C MET A 31 9.18 -7.11 -11.39
N ASP A 32 8.50 -8.25 -11.48
CA ASP A 32 7.31 -8.56 -10.65
C ASP A 32 7.65 -8.64 -9.16
N CYS A 33 8.81 -9.20 -8.82
CA CYS A 33 9.29 -9.29 -7.46
C CYS A 33 9.66 -7.91 -6.88
N LEU A 34 10.32 -7.05 -7.68
CA LEU A 34 10.54 -5.65 -7.31
C LEU A 34 9.20 -4.91 -7.12
N ASN A 35 8.25 -5.10 -8.04
CA ASN A 35 6.93 -4.47 -7.96
C ASN A 35 6.13 -4.98 -6.76
N SER A 36 6.23 -6.27 -6.42
CA SER A 36 5.60 -6.86 -5.24
C SER A 36 6.20 -6.30 -3.96
N ARG A 37 7.53 -6.18 -3.86
CA ARG A 37 8.19 -5.48 -2.75
C ARG A 37 7.75 -4.01 -2.65
N ARG A 38 7.63 -3.30 -3.78
CA ARG A 38 7.13 -1.91 -3.81
C ARG A 38 5.67 -1.81 -3.39
N ARG A 39 4.84 -2.81 -3.72
CA ARG A 39 3.45 -2.90 -3.22
C ARG A 39 3.41 -3.23 -1.72
N GLU A 40 4.37 -4.00 -1.22
CA GLU A 40 4.57 -4.27 0.21
C GLU A 40 5.18 -3.10 0.99
N GLN A 41 5.75 -2.08 0.32
CA GLN A 41 6.12 -0.83 0.98
C GLN A 41 4.84 -0.16 1.49
N SER A 42 4.62 -0.39 2.79
CA SER A 42 3.36 -0.74 3.44
C SER A 42 2.18 0.18 3.15
N GLN A 43 1.32 -0.22 2.21
CA GLN A 43 -0.03 0.32 2.15
C GLN A 43 -0.72 0.08 3.51
N ARG A 44 -1.15 1.15 4.18
CA ARG A 44 -1.89 1.10 5.45
C ARG A 44 -3.37 1.21 5.17
N THR A 45 -4.18 0.51 5.94
CA THR A 45 -5.64 0.60 5.84
C THR A 45 -6.20 1.33 7.05
N TYR A 46 -7.00 2.34 6.79
CA TYR A 46 -7.78 3.04 7.79
C TYR A 46 -9.21 2.50 7.75
N ARG A 47 -9.72 2.06 8.89
CA ARG A 47 -11.09 1.53 9.02
C ARG A 47 -12.00 2.60 9.60
N CYS A 48 -13.25 2.64 9.14
CA CYS A 48 -14.27 3.49 9.75
C CYS A 48 -14.39 3.14 11.25
N PRO A 49 -14.48 4.13 12.16
CA PRO A 49 -14.59 3.88 13.60
C PRO A 49 -15.94 3.25 14.00
N TYR A 50 -16.95 3.27 13.13
CA TYR A 50 -18.24 2.60 13.35
C TYR A 50 -18.13 1.13 12.95
N PRO A 51 -18.13 0.19 13.93
CA PRO A 51 -17.86 -1.23 13.65
C PRO A 51 -18.93 -1.89 12.78
N GLU A 52 -20.16 -1.37 12.76
CA GLU A 52 -21.26 -1.86 11.92
C GLU A 52 -21.19 -1.40 10.46
N CYS A 53 -20.35 -0.40 10.14
CA CYS A 53 -20.26 0.15 8.79
C CYS A 53 -19.43 -0.73 7.83
N GLY A 54 -18.35 -1.34 8.34
CA GLY A 54 -17.44 -2.16 7.53
C GLY A 54 -16.61 -1.40 6.48
N TRP A 55 -16.79 -0.08 6.35
CA TRP A 55 -16.04 0.73 5.38
C TRP A 55 -14.57 0.90 5.77
N SER A 56 -13.69 0.89 4.77
CA SER A 56 -12.26 1.14 4.95
C SER A 56 -11.65 1.76 3.70
N THR A 57 -10.55 2.50 3.89
CA THR A 57 -9.74 3.06 2.80
C THR A 57 -8.27 2.75 3.03
N SER A 58 -7.49 2.70 1.96
CA SER A 58 -6.08 2.36 2.02
C SER A 58 -5.22 3.50 1.50
N TYR A 59 -4.05 3.72 2.10
CA TYR A 59 -3.12 4.78 1.71
C TYR A 59 -1.67 4.33 1.81
N TYR A 60 -0.80 4.99 1.04
CA TYR A 60 0.64 4.81 1.14
C TYR A 60 1.22 5.84 2.12
N PRO A 61 1.85 5.44 3.24
CA PRO A 61 2.29 6.35 4.29
C PRO A 61 3.41 7.30 3.87
N GLU A 62 4.21 6.92 2.87
CA GLU A 62 5.29 7.76 2.32
C GLU A 62 4.78 8.77 1.27
N SER A 63 3.51 8.66 0.83
CA SER A 63 2.89 9.59 -0.12
C SER A 63 1.94 10.55 0.60
N ALA A 64 2.33 11.82 0.72
CA ALA A 64 1.51 12.85 1.34
C ALA A 64 0.14 13.01 0.65
N LEU A 65 0.11 12.88 -0.68
CA LEU A 65 -1.13 12.93 -1.47
C LEU A 65 -2.04 11.75 -1.13
N SER A 66 -1.51 10.52 -1.19
CA SER A 66 -2.31 9.31 -0.89
C SER A 66 -2.86 9.34 0.54
N LYS A 67 -2.06 9.84 1.48
CA LYS A 67 -2.48 10.04 2.87
C LYS A 67 -3.64 11.04 2.95
N LYS A 68 -3.52 12.20 2.29
CA LYS A 68 -4.57 13.24 2.27
C LYS A 68 -5.88 12.68 1.70
N GLU A 69 -5.84 12.05 0.53
CA GLU A 69 -7.04 11.50 -0.13
C GLU A 69 -7.77 10.48 0.77
N ALA A 70 -7.03 9.62 1.48
CA ALA A 70 -7.64 8.69 2.42
C ALA A 70 -8.30 9.40 3.61
N TYR A 71 -7.68 10.44 4.18
CA TYR A 71 -8.28 11.24 5.26
C TYR A 71 -9.52 12.00 4.81
N ASP A 72 -9.49 12.62 3.63
CA ASP A 72 -10.63 13.34 3.05
C ASP A 72 -11.81 12.38 2.81
N ALA A 73 -11.54 11.15 2.34
CA ALA A 73 -12.54 10.10 2.16
C ALA A 73 -13.14 9.63 3.48
N ILE A 74 -12.33 9.44 4.53
CA ILE A 74 -12.81 9.08 5.88
C ILE A 74 -13.67 10.20 6.45
N ASP A 75 -13.25 11.45 6.31
CA ASP A 75 -13.98 12.60 6.86
C ASP A 75 -15.35 12.74 6.20
N THR A 76 -15.40 12.65 4.87
CA THR A 76 -16.65 12.64 4.11
C THR A 76 -17.57 11.52 4.57
N HIS A 77 -17.03 10.30 4.67
CA HIS A 77 -17.79 9.15 5.14
C HIS A 77 -18.31 9.30 6.58
N ARG A 78 -17.55 9.97 7.46
CA ARG A 78 -18.02 10.30 8.82
C ARG A 78 -19.17 11.30 8.82
N ASN A 79 -19.20 12.23 7.86
CA ASN A 79 -20.30 13.17 7.69
C ASN A 79 -21.57 12.46 7.20
N ASP A 80 -21.46 11.49 6.28
CA ASP A 80 -22.59 10.65 5.86
C ASP A 80 -23.26 9.94 7.06
N HIS A 81 -22.45 9.46 8.01
CA HIS A 81 -22.96 8.90 9.27
C HIS A 81 -23.67 9.93 10.14
N ALA A 82 -23.13 11.16 10.24
CA ALA A 82 -23.73 12.23 11.03
C ALA A 82 -25.09 12.67 10.46
N GLU A 83 -25.19 12.81 9.14
CA GLU A 83 -26.42 13.18 8.43
C GLU A 83 -27.48 12.07 8.48
N SER A 84 -27.06 10.81 8.36
CA SER A 84 -27.93 9.64 8.51
C SER A 84 -28.51 9.54 9.93
N ARG A 85 -27.72 9.87 10.96
CA ARG A 85 -28.19 9.92 12.35
C ARG A 85 -29.08 11.13 12.63
N ALA A 86 -28.81 12.27 12.01
CA ALA A 86 -29.66 13.46 12.14
C ALA A 86 -31.06 13.22 11.53
N SER A 87 -31.13 12.47 10.43
CA SER A 87 -32.38 12.16 9.72
C SER A 87 -33.25 11.08 10.39
N THR A 88 -32.71 10.37 11.39
CA THR A 88 -33.44 9.32 12.15
C THR A 88 -33.98 9.80 13.49
N ARG A 89 -33.82 11.09 13.83
CA ARG A 89 -34.50 11.67 15.00
C ARG A 89 -36.00 11.77 14.69
N PRO A 90 -36.91 11.26 15.55
CA PRO A 90 -38.32 11.54 15.40
C PRO A 90 -38.52 13.05 15.50
N VAL A 91 -39.27 13.59 14.54
CA VAL A 91 -39.81 14.94 14.61
C VAL A 91 -40.69 14.99 15.87
N GLU A 92 -40.30 15.78 16.87
CA GLU A 92 -41.17 16.17 17.98
C GLU A 92 -42.27 17.12 17.49
#